data_AF-A0AAP9SG61-F1
#
_entry.id   AF-A0AAP9SG61-F1
#
_cell.length_a   1.000
_cell.length_b   1.000
_cell.length_c   1.000
_cell.angle_alpha   90.00
_cell.angle_beta   90.00
_cell.angle_gamma   90.00
#
_symmetry.space_group_name_H-M   'P 1'
#
loop_
_entity.id
_entity.type
_entity.pdbx_description
1 polymer ?
#
loop_
_entity_poly.entity_id
_entity_poly.type
_entity_poly.pdbx_seq_one_letter_code
_entity_poly.pdbx_strand_id
1 'polypeptide(L)'
;MLAEFFDITKDSREIFKDTAVMHTSTADDINRYPTIFLTFADAKGSKENIIYQIKSQLMTAYDTYAHVYEELRTFERVKLERISTGLMEEENVSLDKLTNAISFLMLKCHQYYGKKVMLFIDE
;
A
#
# COMPACT_ATOMS: atom_id res chain seq x y z
N MET A 1 -11.75 -4.71 -6.26
CA MET A 1 -12.63 -5.75 -5.66
C MET A 1 -11.90 -6.56 -4.58
N LEU A 2 -10.81 -7.29 -4.90
CA LEU A 2 -10.07 -8.05 -3.88
C LEU A 2 -9.43 -7.17 -2.80
N ALA A 3 -8.85 -6.02 -3.18
CA ALA A 3 -8.32 -5.06 -2.21
C ALA A 3 -9.41 -4.61 -1.22
N GLU A 4 -10.55 -4.15 -1.73
CA GLU A 4 -11.72 -3.77 -0.92
C GLU A 4 -12.20 -4.91 0.00
N PHE A 5 -12.10 -6.18 -0.44
CA PHE A 5 -12.51 -7.32 0.38
C PHE A 5 -11.57 -7.51 1.58
N PHE A 6 -10.25 -7.43 1.40
CA PHE A 6 -9.31 -7.74 2.48
C PHE A 6 -8.94 -6.54 3.35
N ASP A 7 -9.02 -5.32 2.81
CA ASP A 7 -8.47 -4.10 3.42
C ASP A 7 -9.11 -3.78 4.78
N ILE A 8 -8.28 -3.83 5.82
CA ILE A 8 -8.63 -3.56 7.22
C ILE A 8 -9.02 -2.11 7.47
N THR A 9 -8.70 -1.20 6.56
CA THR A 9 -9.07 0.22 6.66
C THR A 9 -10.47 0.51 6.09
N LYS A 10 -11.12 -0.48 5.48
CA LYS A 10 -12.42 -0.36 4.82
C LYS A 10 -13.54 -1.03 5.63
N ASP A 11 -14.77 -0.62 5.36
CA ASP A 11 -15.98 -1.35 5.75
C ASP A 11 -16.74 -1.75 4.48
N SER A 12 -16.43 -2.96 4.01
CA SER A 12 -16.84 -3.43 2.69
C SER A 12 -18.02 -4.40 2.75
N ARG A 13 -18.58 -4.68 3.94
CA ARG A 13 -19.63 -5.69 4.07
C ARG A 13 -20.86 -5.40 3.21
N GLU A 14 -21.28 -4.14 3.14
CA GLU A 14 -22.44 -3.75 2.35
C GLU A 14 -22.23 -3.96 0.85
N ILE A 15 -21.03 -3.73 0.32
CA ILE A 15 -20.75 -3.93 -1.11
C ILE A 15 -20.60 -5.42 -1.48
N PHE A 16 -20.35 -6.30 -0.49
CA PHE A 16 -20.22 -7.74 -0.71
C PHE A 16 -21.43 -8.57 -0.29
N LYS A 17 -22.43 -8.01 0.40
CA LYS A 17 -23.49 -8.78 1.09
C LYS A 17 -24.24 -9.82 0.26
N ASP A 18 -24.48 -9.56 -1.03
CA ASP A 18 -25.22 -10.43 -1.94
C ASP A 18 -24.29 -11.27 -2.86
N THR A 19 -22.99 -11.27 -2.59
CA THR A 19 -22.00 -12.00 -3.39
C THR A 19 -21.81 -13.43 -2.89
N ALA A 20 -21.49 -14.35 -3.79
CA ALA A 20 -21.27 -15.76 -3.45
C ALA A 20 -20.14 -15.96 -2.41
N VAL A 21 -19.15 -15.06 -2.35
CA VAL A 21 -18.04 -15.15 -1.38
C VAL A 21 -18.50 -14.98 0.07
N MET A 22 -19.61 -14.27 0.30
CA MET A 22 -20.19 -14.13 1.65
C MET A 22 -20.84 -15.43 2.17
N HIS A 23 -20.97 -16.45 1.32
CA HIS A 23 -21.49 -17.77 1.68
C HIS A 23 -20.40 -18.84 1.78
N THR A 24 -19.12 -18.46 1.76
CA THR A 24 -17.98 -19.37 1.94
C THR A 24 -17.21 -19.02 3.21
N SER A 25 -16.25 -19.88 3.59
CA SER A 25 -15.34 -19.60 4.72
C SER A 25 -14.48 -18.36 4.50
N THR A 26 -14.35 -17.87 3.27
CA THR A 26 -13.59 -16.65 2.94
C THR A 26 -14.28 -15.39 3.46
N ALA A 27 -15.59 -15.43 3.73
CA ALA A 27 -16.32 -14.30 4.32
C ALA A 27 -15.69 -13.79 5.63
N ASP A 28 -15.05 -14.67 6.41
CA ASP A 28 -14.39 -14.33 7.67
C ASP A 28 -13.17 -13.41 7.48
N ASP A 29 -12.58 -13.40 6.28
CA ASP A 29 -11.41 -12.62 5.90
C ASP A 29 -11.76 -11.17 5.49
N ILE A 30 -13.05 -10.82 5.41
CA ILE A 30 -13.48 -9.48 5.00
C ILE A 30 -12.95 -8.41 5.96
N ASN A 31 -12.28 -7.40 5.41
CA ASN A 31 -11.63 -6.29 6.09
C ASN A 31 -10.71 -6.75 7.25
N ARG A 32 -10.01 -7.87 7.09
CA ARG A 32 -9.14 -8.43 8.16
C ARG A 32 -7.65 -8.13 7.99
N TYR A 33 -7.17 -7.70 6.82
CA TYR A 33 -5.75 -7.65 6.52
C TYR A 33 -5.30 -6.23 6.12
N PRO A 34 -4.13 -5.77 6.61
CA PRO A 34 -3.48 -4.60 6.03
C PRO A 34 -3.26 -4.87 4.56
N THR A 35 -3.82 -4.01 3.72
CA THR A 35 -3.86 -4.20 2.27
C THR A 35 -3.30 -2.96 1.60
N ILE A 36 -2.24 -3.14 0.82
CA ILE A 36 -1.63 -2.10 0.00
C ILE A 36 -2.05 -2.38 -1.43
N PHE A 37 -2.79 -1.45 -2.02
CA PHE A 37 -3.19 -1.51 -3.43
C PHE A 37 -2.44 -0.44 -4.20
N LEU A 38 -1.69 -0.85 -5.23
CA LEU A 38 -0.99 0.04 -6.14
C LEU A 38 -1.55 -0.18 -7.54
N THR A 39 -2.11 0.86 -8.17
CA THR A 39 -2.61 0.78 -9.55
C THR A 39 -1.72 1.54 -10.51
N PHE A 40 -1.34 0.88 -11.60
CA PHE A 40 -0.50 1.39 -12.66
C PHE A 40 -1.29 1.64 -13.97
N ALA A 41 -2.62 1.73 -13.90
CA ALA A 41 -3.50 2.00 -15.04
C ALA A 41 -3.18 3.28 -15.82
N ASP A 42 -2.60 4.26 -15.13
CA ASP A 42 -2.14 5.51 -15.74
C ASP A 42 -0.63 5.55 -15.98
N ALA A 43 0.11 4.53 -15.55
CA ALA A 43 1.54 4.38 -15.77
C ALA A 43 1.83 3.88 -17.20
N LYS A 44 1.54 4.74 -18.18
CA LYS A 44 1.71 4.45 -19.61
C LYS A 44 2.43 5.59 -20.32
N GLY A 45 2.94 5.32 -21.52
CA GLY A 45 3.63 6.32 -22.34
C GLY A 45 5.09 6.47 -21.96
N SER A 46 5.50 7.69 -21.55
CA SER A 46 6.92 7.97 -21.27
C SER A 46 7.39 7.32 -19.96
N LYS A 47 8.69 7.00 -19.90
CA LYS A 47 9.33 6.47 -18.68
C LYS A 47 9.13 7.40 -17.49
N GLU A 48 9.18 8.70 -17.74
CA GLU A 48 8.97 9.75 -16.74
C GLU A 48 7.55 9.69 -16.17
N ASN A 49 6.53 9.55 -17.02
CA ASN A 49 5.15 9.40 -16.55
C ASN A 49 4.97 8.10 -15.76
N ILE A 50 5.53 6.98 -16.23
CA ILE A 50 5.49 5.70 -15.50
C ILE A 50 6.06 5.86 -14.09
N ILE A 51 7.26 6.46 -13.97
CA ILE A 51 7.91 6.68 -12.67
C ILE A 51 7.08 7.63 -11.79
N TYR A 52 6.53 8.70 -12.37
CA TYR A 52 5.66 9.63 -11.66
C TYR A 52 4.43 8.94 -11.08
N GLN A 53 3.74 8.11 -11.87
CA GLN A 53 2.55 7.39 -11.41
C GLN A 53 2.90 6.39 -10.29
N ILE A 54 4.00 5.65 -10.42
CA ILE A 54 4.45 4.74 -9.35
C ILE A 54 4.73 5.51 -8.05
N LYS A 55 5.43 6.65 -8.12
CA LYS A 55 5.66 7.52 -6.96
C LYS A 55 4.34 7.99 -6.34
N SER A 56 3.41 8.46 -7.16
CA SER A 56 2.09 8.94 -6.71
C SER A 56 1.30 7.87 -5.95
N GLN A 57 1.28 6.65 -6.48
CA GLN A 57 0.64 5.51 -5.81
C GLN A 57 1.30 5.18 -4.48
N LEU A 58 2.64 5.21 -4.41
CA LEU A 58 3.35 5.00 -3.16
C LEU A 58 3.05 6.09 -2.15
N MET A 59 3.11 7.37 -2.54
CA MET A 59 2.78 8.48 -1.63
C MET A 59 1.37 8.33 -1.04
N THR A 60 0.38 8.02 -1.89
CA THR A 60 -1.01 7.77 -1.45
C THR A 60 -1.09 6.60 -0.46
N ALA A 61 -0.36 5.51 -0.71
CA ALA A 61 -0.31 4.37 0.20
C ALA A 61 0.36 4.73 1.54
N TYR A 62 1.41 5.54 1.53
CA TYR A 62 2.05 6.03 2.75
C TYR A 62 1.12 6.94 3.57
N ASP A 63 0.37 7.83 2.93
CA ASP A 63 -0.61 8.69 3.59
C ASP A 63 -1.76 7.87 4.20
N THR A 64 -2.25 6.86 3.46
CA THR A 64 -3.31 5.95 3.94
C THR A 64 -2.91 5.22 5.23
N TYR A 65 -1.63 4.90 5.36
CA TYR A 65 -1.07 4.21 6.53
C TYR A 65 -0.32 5.14 7.49
N ALA A 66 -0.56 6.45 7.47
CA ALA A 66 0.21 7.40 8.28
C ALA A 66 0.30 7.03 9.77
N HIS A 67 -0.77 6.46 10.33
CA HIS A 67 -0.87 6.00 11.72
C HIS A 67 0.14 4.89 12.08
N VAL A 68 0.61 4.08 11.11
CA VAL A 68 1.59 3.01 11.39
C VAL A 68 3.00 3.56 11.66
N TYR A 69 3.19 4.88 11.52
CA TYR A 69 4.47 5.58 11.69
C TYR A 69 4.52 6.48 12.93
N GLU A 70 3.48 6.51 13.76
CA GLU A 70 3.44 7.38 14.95
C GLU A 70 4.58 7.05 15.94
N GLU A 71 4.84 5.75 16.14
CA GLU A 71 5.87 5.25 17.06
C GLU A 71 7.06 4.61 16.32
N LEU A 72 7.88 5.44 15.66
CA LEU A 72 9.12 4.98 15.02
C LEU A 72 10.36 5.11 15.91
N ARG A 73 11.20 4.07 15.88
CA ARG A 73 12.58 4.13 16.40
C ARG A 73 13.40 5.10 15.55
N THR A 74 14.48 5.64 16.13
CA THR A 74 15.32 6.67 15.50
C THR A 74 15.74 6.34 14.07
N PHE A 75 16.31 5.15 13.82
CA PHE A 75 16.74 4.75 12.48
C PHE A 75 15.58 4.51 11.50
N GLU A 76 14.40 4.14 12.00
CA GLU A 76 13.23 3.93 11.17
C GLU A 76 12.62 5.27 10.74
N ARG A 77 12.68 6.28 11.62
CA ARG A 77 12.33 7.66 11.29
C ARG A 77 13.24 8.23 10.20
N VAL A 78 14.55 8.07 10.35
CA VAL A 78 15.53 8.47 9.31
C VAL A 78 15.28 7.73 7.99
N LYS A 79 14.90 6.44 8.05
CA LYS A 79 14.57 5.68 6.84
C LYS A 79 13.27 6.17 6.19
N LEU A 80 12.24 6.49 6.97
CA LEU A 80 10.99 7.07 6.48
C LEU A 80 11.27 8.41 5.79
N GLU A 81 12.00 9.32 6.44
CA GLU A 81 12.35 10.63 5.87
C GLU A 81 13.08 10.49 4.53
N ARG A 82 14.07 9.58 4.43
CA ARG A 82 14.78 9.31 3.17
C ARG A 82 13.86 8.78 2.07
N ILE A 83 12.90 7.94 2.41
CA ILE A 83 11.92 7.43 1.45
C ILE A 83 11.00 8.57 1.00
N SER A 84 10.46 9.35 1.93
CA SER A 84 9.58 10.48 1.63
C SER A 84 10.27 11.50 0.72
N THR A 85 11.51 11.91 1.04
CA THR A 85 12.29 12.80 0.19
C THR A 85 12.49 12.19 -1.20
N GLY A 86 12.88 10.91 -1.29
CA GLY A 86 13.06 10.25 -2.58
C GLY A 86 11.79 10.18 -3.42
N LEU A 87 10.63 9.96 -2.81
CA LEU A 87 9.35 9.94 -3.53
C LEU A 87 8.94 11.32 -4.04
N MET A 88 9.34 12.40 -3.34
CA MET A 88 9.05 13.79 -3.69
C MET A 88 10.04 14.42 -4.68
N GLU A 89 11.21 13.82 -4.90
CA GLU A 89 12.20 14.29 -5.88
C GLU A 89 11.59 14.29 -7.30
N GLU A 90 11.83 15.37 -8.07
CA GLU A 90 11.42 15.46 -9.49
C GLU A 90 12.23 14.51 -10.39
N GLU A 91 13.48 14.21 -9.99
CA GLU A 91 14.38 13.33 -10.75
C GLU A 91 13.95 11.85 -10.73
N ASN A 92 14.41 11.11 -11.73
CA ASN A 92 14.15 9.69 -11.85
C ASN A 92 14.73 8.91 -10.66
N VAL A 93 13.85 8.33 -9.86
CA VAL A 93 14.21 7.45 -8.74
C VAL A 93 14.59 6.08 -9.27
N SER A 94 15.65 5.48 -8.72
CA SER A 94 16.04 4.11 -9.08
C SER A 94 14.97 3.11 -8.63
N LEU A 95 14.80 2.03 -9.40
CA LEU A 95 13.84 0.96 -9.06
C LEU A 95 14.11 0.38 -7.66
N ASP A 96 15.37 0.28 -7.24
CA ASP A 96 15.75 -0.18 -5.90
C ASP A 96 15.17 0.71 -4.79
N LYS A 97 15.11 2.02 -4.98
CA LYS A 97 14.51 2.95 -4.02
C LYS A 97 12.99 2.72 -3.91
N LEU A 98 12.30 2.45 -5.02
CA LEU A 98 10.86 2.16 -5.05
C LEU A 98 10.55 0.82 -4.36
N THR A 99 11.32 -0.23 -4.68
CA THR A 99 11.20 -1.54 -4.02
C THR A 99 11.45 -1.44 -2.51
N ASN A 100 12.43 -0.62 -2.10
CA ASN A 100 12.70 -0.35 -0.69
C ASN A 100 11.55 0.39 0.01
N ALA A 101 10.86 1.30 -0.69
CA ALA A 101 9.68 1.98 -0.16
C ALA A 101 8.53 0.99 0.10
N ILE A 102 8.18 0.16 -0.90
CA ILE A 102 7.14 -0.89 -0.74
C ILE A 102 7.49 -1.81 0.44
N SER A 103 8.73 -2.29 0.49
CA SER A 103 9.20 -3.19 1.54
C SER A 103 9.11 -2.57 2.93
N PHE A 104 9.41 -1.27 3.06
CA PHE A 104 9.33 -0.56 4.32
C PHE A 104 7.88 -0.37 4.77
N LEU A 105 6.99 0.06 3.87
CA LEU A 105 5.56 0.19 4.15
C LEU A 105 4.95 -1.16 4.58
N MET A 106 5.24 -2.25 3.86
CA MET A 106 4.79 -3.59 4.23
C MET A 106 5.31 -4.01 5.60
N LEU A 107 6.60 -3.79 5.89
CA LEU A 107 7.17 -4.11 7.21
C LEU A 107 6.43 -3.35 8.33
N LYS A 108 6.11 -2.08 8.10
CA LYS A 108 5.47 -1.24 9.10
C LYS A 108 4.02 -1.63 9.36
N CYS A 109 3.27 -1.92 8.30
CA CYS A 109 1.93 -2.47 8.43
C CYS A 109 1.96 -3.83 9.17
N HIS A 110 2.90 -4.71 8.82
CA HIS A 110 3.04 -6.00 9.50
C HIS A 110 3.29 -5.84 11.00
N GLN A 111 4.22 -4.95 11.38
CA GLN A 111 4.57 -4.69 12.77
C GLN A 111 3.40 -4.07 13.55
N TYR A 112 2.70 -3.11 12.96
CA TYR A 112 1.59 -2.42 13.61
C TYR A 112 0.37 -3.35 13.83
N TYR A 113 -0.02 -4.09 12.80
CA TYR A 113 -1.24 -4.91 12.86
C TYR A 113 -1.02 -6.34 13.36
N GLY A 114 0.23 -6.82 13.40
CA GLY A 114 0.54 -8.22 13.75
C GLY A 114 -0.01 -9.24 12.74
N LYS A 115 -0.25 -8.81 11.49
CA LYS A 115 -0.90 -9.61 10.44
C LYS A 115 -0.07 -9.65 9.17
N LYS A 116 -0.31 -10.67 8.33
CA LYS A 116 0.22 -10.70 6.96
C LYS A 116 -0.31 -9.48 6.19
N VAL A 117 0.54 -8.86 5.38
CA VAL A 117 0.18 -7.72 4.55
C VAL A 117 -0.12 -8.21 3.14
N MET A 118 -1.28 -7.82 2.61
CA MET A 118 -1.68 -8.12 1.25
C MET A 118 -1.19 -7.00 0.33
N LEU A 119 -0.33 -7.33 -0.64
CA LEU A 119 0.08 -6.40 -1.68
C LEU A 119 -0.60 -6.79 -2.99
N PHE A 120 -1.40 -5.87 -3.52
CA PHE A 120 -2.03 -6.00 -4.82
C PHE A 120 -1.46 -4.94 -5.76
N ILE A 121 -0.96 -5.40 -6.90
CA ILE A 121 -0.45 -4.53 -7.97
C ILE A 121 -1.34 -4.81 -9.18
N ASP A 122 -1.94 -3.76 -9.70
CA ASP A 122 -2.83 -3.80 -10.86
C ASP A 122 -2.27 -2.88 -11.96
N GLU A 123 -2.44 -3.24 -13.23
CA GLU A 123 -2.04 -2.47 -14.41
C GLU A 123 -3.25 -2.20 -15.30
#